data_AF-A0AAJ2IGE4-F1
#
_entry.id   AF-A0AAJ2IGE4-F1
#
_cell.length_a   1.000
_cell.length_b   1.000
_cell.length_c   1.000
_cell.angle_alpha   90.00
_cell.angle_beta   90.00
_cell.angle_gamma   90.00
#
_symmetry.space_group_name_H-M   'P 1'
#
loop_
_entity.id
_entity.type
_entity.pdbx_description
1 polymer ?
#
loop_
_entity_poly.entity_id
_entity_poly.type
_entity_poly.pdbx_seq_one_letter_code
_entity_poly.pdbx_strand_id
1 'polypeptide(L)'
;MSDEFAYTVEKVLAWDFGSAKTVSGRLTSKSADLRGTARAAATTFDGSLEYWRSDGGRDARESSNAHADAADRSATVIESLASKFDSLLASMEGEIANVRSKKAEALGSEFELAVAGDGEVYSTKSNLEWLKTWKLAYQVKIVQKESLESYLTKEIRGSLRRIEELDKVGSEGLRRMLEKLPDSVKAGAAGHHADPRLAEILREYQVDASTGGARLWPSGDLLDTIRKFDPTFKPTLMTPEEVTMLAEMGAVPVTGWRAVYDFFQIQSKADAVATARHPNAKGEKNSLADGHGDAFRHAYWNALMTERFGEEWTERFATAHEGLGGNPAHREAMDLFNNEVGRRVATEHEGATPDELAALVDQAVTEGRTLVLDKDGEIEWSDEIAKHGTGIAMKTDIPLQAPGR
;
A
#
# COMPACT_ATOMS: atom_id res chain seq x y z
N MET A 1 8.26 19.26 5.12
CA MET A 1 8.28 19.04 6.58
C MET A 1 8.71 17.60 6.77
N SER A 2 9.81 17.38 7.48
CA SER A 2 10.34 16.04 7.73
C SER A 2 9.30 15.22 8.48
N ASP A 3 8.82 14.14 7.87
CA ASP A 3 8.05 13.10 8.56
C ASP A 3 9.00 12.35 9.52
N GLU A 4 9.32 13.00 10.63
CA GLU A 4 9.84 12.38 11.84
C GLU A 4 8.78 11.38 12.33
N PHE A 5 9.13 10.10 12.17
CA PHE A 5 8.46 8.89 12.64
C PHE A 5 6.91 8.88 12.52
N ALA A 6 6.39 8.10 11.56
CA ALA A 6 4.95 7.91 11.38
C ALA A 6 4.26 7.34 12.65
N TYR A 7 4.96 6.53 13.45
CA TYR A 7 4.45 5.82 14.62
C TYR A 7 5.20 6.22 15.90
N THR A 8 5.03 7.46 16.36
CA THR A 8 5.60 7.91 17.65
C THR A 8 4.77 7.41 18.84
N VAL A 9 5.39 7.29 20.02
CA VAL A 9 4.74 6.96 21.30
C VAL A 9 3.50 7.81 21.54
N GLU A 10 3.56 9.13 21.36
CA GLU A 10 2.43 10.04 21.60
C GLU A 10 1.26 9.76 20.65
N LYS A 11 1.56 9.65 19.34
CA LYS A 11 0.56 9.36 18.31
C LYS A 11 -0.15 8.03 18.58
N VAL A 12 0.58 6.94 18.80
CA VAL A 12 -0.04 5.61 18.97
C VAL A 12 -0.84 5.50 20.27
N LEU A 13 -0.40 6.17 21.34
CA LEU A 13 -1.14 6.16 22.61
C LEU A 13 -2.42 7.02 22.56
N ALA A 14 -2.51 7.94 21.61
CA ALA A 14 -3.67 8.79 21.37
C ALA A 14 -4.72 8.16 20.44
N TRP A 15 -4.42 7.01 19.81
CA TRP A 15 -5.37 6.33 18.94
C TRP A 15 -6.58 5.79 19.70
N ASP A 16 -7.76 5.96 19.10
CA ASP A 16 -9.03 5.39 19.53
C ASP A 16 -9.64 4.58 18.39
N PHE A 17 -9.99 3.32 18.67
CA PHE A 17 -10.56 2.39 17.70
C PHE A 17 -12.08 2.26 17.80
N GLY A 18 -12.78 3.12 18.57
CA GLY A 18 -14.23 3.07 18.69
C GLY A 18 -14.97 3.16 17.33
N SER A 19 -14.55 4.09 16.47
CA SER A 19 -15.10 4.20 15.11
C SER A 19 -14.76 2.98 14.25
N ALA A 20 -13.54 2.45 14.37
CA ALA A 20 -13.11 1.27 13.64
C ALA A 20 -13.96 0.04 14.00
N LYS A 21 -14.18 -0.22 15.30
CA LYS A 21 -15.07 -1.29 15.79
C LYS A 21 -16.50 -1.13 15.29
N THR A 22 -16.98 0.12 15.21
CA THR A 22 -18.31 0.42 14.64
C THR A 22 -18.39 0.05 13.16
N VAL A 23 -17.34 0.32 12.37
CA VAL A 23 -17.27 -0.08 10.96
C VAL A 23 -17.32 -1.60 10.82
N SER A 24 -16.54 -2.34 11.62
CA SER A 24 -16.57 -3.81 11.61
C SER A 24 -17.98 -4.37 11.89
N GLY A 25 -18.64 -3.85 12.94
CA GLY A 25 -20.02 -4.25 13.26
C GLY A 25 -21.00 -3.96 12.12
N ARG A 26 -20.82 -2.85 11.40
CA ARG A 26 -21.63 -2.51 10.21
C ARG A 26 -21.36 -3.45 9.04
N LEU A 27 -20.11 -3.82 8.78
CA LEU A 27 -19.76 -4.78 7.73
C LEU A 27 -20.46 -6.12 7.98
N THR A 28 -20.38 -6.64 9.21
CA THR A 28 -21.04 -7.90 9.60
C THR A 28 -22.58 -7.82 9.49
N SER A 29 -23.19 -6.69 9.88
CA SER A 29 -24.63 -6.53 9.70
C SER A 29 -25.02 -6.44 8.22
N LYS A 30 -24.24 -5.73 7.41
CA LYS A 30 -24.57 -5.50 6.00
C LYS A 30 -24.32 -6.72 5.12
N SER A 31 -23.35 -7.57 5.45
CA SER A 31 -23.17 -8.86 4.79
C SER A 31 -24.39 -9.78 5.01
N ALA A 32 -24.90 -9.82 6.24
CA ALA A 32 -26.10 -10.59 6.56
C ALA A 32 -27.34 -10.06 5.82
N ASP A 33 -27.52 -8.74 5.79
CA ASP A 33 -28.59 -8.10 5.01
C ASP A 33 -28.50 -8.45 3.53
N LEU A 34 -27.33 -8.27 2.91
CA LEU A 34 -27.07 -8.56 1.49
C LEU A 34 -27.45 -10.00 1.14
N ARG A 35 -26.95 -10.95 1.93
CA ARG A 35 -27.23 -12.38 1.77
C ARG A 35 -28.73 -12.68 1.90
N GLY A 36 -29.37 -12.14 2.95
CA GLY A 36 -30.78 -12.36 3.22
C GLY A 36 -31.68 -11.82 2.10
N THR A 37 -31.44 -10.58 1.67
CA THR A 37 -32.21 -9.94 0.60
C THR A 37 -32.06 -10.67 -0.73
N ALA A 38 -30.84 -11.03 -1.12
CA ALA A 38 -30.60 -11.71 -2.39
C ALA A 38 -31.24 -13.11 -2.44
N ARG A 39 -31.15 -13.88 -1.35
CA ARG A 39 -31.80 -15.20 -1.25
C ARG A 39 -33.33 -15.12 -1.25
N ALA A 40 -33.90 -14.11 -0.59
CA ALA A 40 -35.35 -13.89 -0.60
C ALA A 40 -35.86 -13.52 -2.01
N ALA A 41 -35.11 -12.69 -2.74
CA ALA A 41 -35.40 -12.38 -4.14
C ALA A 41 -35.37 -13.64 -5.02
N ALA A 42 -34.30 -14.43 -4.94
CA ALA A 42 -34.20 -15.71 -5.68
C ALA A 42 -35.35 -16.67 -5.37
N THR A 43 -35.71 -16.82 -4.10
CA THR A 43 -36.87 -17.64 -3.68
C THR A 43 -38.17 -17.15 -4.33
N THR A 44 -38.35 -15.84 -4.46
CA THR A 44 -39.53 -15.23 -5.11
C THR A 44 -39.55 -15.52 -6.61
N PHE A 45 -38.39 -15.44 -7.28
CA PHE A 45 -38.25 -15.81 -8.68
C PHE A 45 -38.54 -17.31 -8.89
N ASP A 46 -38.01 -18.19 -8.05
CA ASP A 46 -38.25 -19.64 -8.17
C ASP A 46 -39.74 -19.99 -8.05
N GLY A 47 -40.47 -19.32 -7.16
CA GLY A 47 -41.92 -19.47 -7.01
C GLY A 47 -42.75 -19.00 -8.22
N SER A 48 -42.12 -18.33 -9.20
CA SER A 48 -42.82 -17.79 -10.38
C SER A 48 -43.12 -18.82 -11.48
N LEU A 49 -42.66 -20.08 -11.32
CA LEU A 49 -42.76 -21.12 -12.33
C LEU A 49 -44.19 -21.33 -12.87
N GLU A 50 -45.19 -21.22 -11.99
CA GLU A 50 -46.58 -21.43 -12.39
C GLU A 50 -47.10 -20.36 -13.36
N TYR A 51 -46.55 -19.13 -13.27
CA TYR A 51 -46.94 -17.96 -14.04
C TYR A 51 -46.08 -17.78 -15.31
N TRP A 52 -44.76 -18.00 -15.21
CA TRP A 52 -43.80 -17.76 -16.29
C TRP A 52 -43.07 -19.05 -16.69
N ARG A 53 -43.75 -19.85 -17.53
CA ARG A 53 -43.31 -21.18 -17.98
C ARG A 53 -42.44 -21.16 -19.24
N SER A 54 -42.29 -20.02 -19.89
CA SER A 54 -41.47 -19.87 -21.09
C SER A 54 -39.98 -20.01 -20.76
N ASP A 55 -39.15 -20.17 -21.81
CA ASP A 55 -37.70 -20.18 -21.66
C ASP A 55 -37.20 -18.88 -21.01
N GLY A 56 -37.72 -17.71 -21.40
CA GLY A 56 -37.37 -16.45 -20.73
C GLY A 56 -37.73 -16.41 -19.22
N GLY A 57 -38.77 -17.14 -18.80
CA GLY A 57 -39.07 -17.32 -17.38
C GLY A 57 -38.07 -18.23 -16.67
N ARG A 58 -37.56 -19.25 -17.36
CA ARG A 58 -36.48 -20.12 -16.86
C ARG A 58 -35.18 -19.32 -16.72
N ASP A 59 -34.80 -18.57 -17.75
CA ASP A 59 -33.60 -17.74 -17.78
C ASP A 59 -33.62 -16.69 -16.65
N ALA A 60 -34.78 -16.08 -16.38
CA ALA A 60 -34.93 -15.13 -15.28
C ALA A 60 -34.70 -15.78 -13.90
N ARG A 61 -35.17 -17.02 -13.70
CA ARG A 61 -34.92 -17.79 -12.46
C ARG A 61 -33.45 -18.19 -12.33
N GLU A 62 -32.86 -18.70 -13.40
CA GLU A 62 -31.43 -19.06 -13.44
C GLU A 62 -30.54 -17.85 -13.16
N SER A 63 -30.82 -16.70 -13.79
CA SER A 63 -30.12 -15.44 -13.53
C SER A 63 -30.31 -14.96 -12.09
N SER A 64 -31.53 -15.02 -11.55
CA SER A 64 -31.77 -14.62 -10.15
C SER A 64 -31.01 -15.51 -9.16
N ASN A 65 -30.91 -16.80 -9.42
CA ASN A 65 -30.12 -17.73 -8.59
C ASN A 65 -28.62 -17.43 -8.69
N ALA A 66 -28.10 -17.19 -9.90
CA ALA A 66 -26.70 -16.78 -10.09
C ALA A 66 -26.36 -15.46 -9.37
N HIS A 67 -27.28 -14.48 -9.38
CA HIS A 67 -27.12 -13.22 -8.63
C HIS A 67 -27.12 -13.46 -7.11
N ALA A 68 -27.99 -14.34 -6.61
CA ALA A 68 -28.01 -14.70 -5.19
C ALA A 68 -26.71 -15.39 -4.75
N ASP A 69 -26.15 -16.27 -5.58
CA ASP A 69 -24.86 -16.92 -5.32
C ASP A 69 -23.70 -15.92 -5.34
N ALA A 70 -23.72 -14.95 -6.26
CA ALA A 70 -22.73 -13.86 -6.27
C ALA A 70 -22.84 -12.98 -5.02
N ALA A 71 -24.07 -12.65 -4.58
CA ALA A 71 -24.30 -11.89 -3.36
C ALA A 71 -23.87 -12.64 -2.11
N ASP A 72 -24.12 -13.95 -2.03
CA ASP A 72 -23.71 -14.79 -0.91
C ASP A 72 -22.17 -14.91 -0.79
N ARG A 73 -21.48 -15.09 -1.92
CA ARG A 73 -20.02 -15.06 -1.97
C ARG A 73 -19.48 -13.69 -1.56
N SER A 74 -20.09 -12.61 -2.03
CA SER A 74 -19.70 -11.24 -1.64
C SER A 74 -19.91 -10.99 -0.15
N ALA A 75 -21.03 -11.43 0.42
CA ALA A 75 -21.29 -11.36 1.85
C ALA A 75 -20.22 -12.12 2.67
N THR A 76 -19.78 -13.27 2.17
CA THR A 76 -18.72 -14.07 2.80
C THR A 76 -17.36 -13.35 2.80
N VAL A 77 -17.04 -12.63 1.72
CA VAL A 77 -15.86 -11.77 1.65
C VAL A 77 -15.95 -10.62 2.67
N ILE A 78 -17.09 -9.95 2.77
CA ILE A 78 -17.32 -8.86 3.73
C ILE A 78 -17.19 -9.34 5.18
N GLU A 79 -17.70 -10.54 5.49
CA GLU A 79 -17.56 -11.16 6.82
C GLU A 79 -16.11 -11.50 7.16
N SER A 80 -15.39 -12.05 6.18
CA SER A 80 -13.96 -12.34 6.31
C SER A 80 -13.16 -11.05 6.54
N LEU A 81 -13.56 -9.97 5.86
CA LEU A 81 -12.99 -8.63 6.04
C LEU A 81 -13.20 -8.11 7.46
N ALA A 82 -14.45 -8.14 7.96
CA ALA A 82 -14.76 -7.73 9.31
C ALA A 82 -13.98 -8.54 10.36
N SER A 83 -13.94 -9.87 10.21
CA SER A 83 -13.22 -10.75 11.13
C SER A 83 -11.71 -10.48 11.16
N LYS A 84 -11.07 -10.32 9.99
CA LYS A 84 -9.64 -9.99 9.92
C LYS A 84 -9.35 -8.60 10.47
N PHE A 85 -10.25 -7.64 10.22
CA PHE A 85 -10.14 -6.29 10.75
C PHE A 85 -10.17 -6.27 12.28
N ASP A 86 -11.12 -6.98 12.90
CA ASP A 86 -11.20 -7.12 14.36
C ASP A 86 -9.95 -7.79 14.95
N SER A 87 -9.42 -8.81 14.27
CA SER A 87 -8.18 -9.47 14.69
C SER A 87 -6.98 -8.51 14.66
N LEU A 88 -6.83 -7.70 13.61
CA LEU A 88 -5.75 -6.73 13.49
C LEU A 88 -5.87 -5.63 14.55
N LEU A 89 -7.09 -5.13 14.79
CA LEU A 89 -7.35 -4.16 15.85
C LEU A 89 -6.97 -4.72 17.23
N ALA A 90 -7.35 -5.96 17.54
CA ALA A 90 -7.00 -6.58 18.81
C ALA A 90 -5.48 -6.71 19.00
N SER A 91 -4.75 -7.10 17.94
CA SER A 91 -3.28 -7.13 17.97
C SER A 91 -2.68 -5.73 18.19
N MET A 92 -3.21 -4.70 17.52
CA MET A 92 -2.72 -3.33 17.64
C MET A 92 -3.00 -2.75 19.03
N GLU A 93 -4.18 -3.02 19.61
CA GLU A 93 -4.52 -2.68 21.00
C GLU A 93 -3.58 -3.35 22.01
N GLY A 94 -3.20 -4.60 21.77
CA GLY A 94 -2.22 -5.33 22.59
C GLY A 94 -0.84 -4.65 22.59
N GLU A 95 -0.34 -4.25 21.43
CA GLU A 95 0.95 -3.54 21.33
C GLU A 95 0.90 -2.14 21.94
N ILE A 96 -0.20 -1.40 21.76
CA ILE A 96 -0.41 -0.09 22.39
C ILE A 96 -0.48 -0.22 23.92
N ALA A 97 -1.14 -1.26 24.43
CA ALA A 97 -1.16 -1.57 25.85
C ALA A 97 0.25 -1.86 26.39
N ASN A 98 1.08 -2.59 25.62
CA ASN A 98 2.48 -2.81 25.98
C ASN A 98 3.28 -1.50 26.01
N VAL A 99 3.17 -0.64 24.99
CA VAL A 99 3.80 0.70 24.99
C VAL A 99 3.37 1.51 26.21
N ARG A 100 2.08 1.51 26.55
CA ARG A 100 1.54 2.22 27.72
C ARG A 100 2.13 1.68 29.02
N SER A 101 2.19 0.36 29.16
CA SER A 101 2.76 -0.31 30.33
C SER A 101 4.24 0.02 30.50
N LYS A 102 5.05 -0.10 29.43
CA LYS A 102 6.48 0.17 29.47
C LYS A 102 6.83 1.64 29.65
N LYS A 103 6.01 2.55 29.11
CA LYS A 103 6.10 3.98 29.41
C LYS A 103 5.82 4.25 30.90
N ALA A 104 4.80 3.61 31.48
CA ALA A 104 4.54 3.75 32.91
C ALA A 104 5.66 3.17 33.79
N GLU A 105 6.26 2.05 33.39
CA GLU A 105 7.44 1.45 34.05
C GLU A 105 8.65 2.41 34.03
N ALA A 106 8.92 3.07 32.89
CA ALA A 106 9.96 4.09 32.78
C ALA A 106 9.70 5.27 33.73
N LEU A 107 8.51 5.87 33.65
CA LEU A 107 8.14 7.05 34.44
C LEU A 107 8.06 6.77 35.95
N GLY A 108 7.75 5.53 36.34
CA GLY A 108 7.72 5.09 37.74
C GLY A 108 9.07 4.62 38.29
N SER A 109 10.12 4.59 37.47
CA SER A 109 11.45 4.13 37.87
C SER A 109 12.12 5.08 38.87
N GLU A 110 12.94 4.53 39.77
CA GLU A 110 13.80 5.32 40.66
C GLU A 110 14.88 6.14 39.91
N PHE A 111 15.10 5.84 38.63
CA PHE A 111 16.15 6.46 37.81
C PHE A 111 15.71 7.71 37.04
N GLU A 112 14.53 8.28 37.37
CA GLU A 112 13.99 9.51 36.76
C GLU A 112 14.01 9.46 35.21
N LEU A 113 13.48 8.37 34.67
CA LEU A 113 13.47 8.11 33.22
C LEU A 113 12.33 8.86 32.53
N ALA A 114 12.60 9.28 31.29
CA ALA A 114 11.65 9.81 30.33
C ALA A 114 11.63 8.94 29.07
N VAL A 115 10.57 9.09 28.27
CA VAL A 115 10.40 8.38 27.00
C VAL A 115 10.21 9.39 25.88
N ALA A 116 11.09 9.37 24.88
CA ALA A 116 10.99 10.18 23.68
C ALA A 116 9.94 9.62 22.71
N GLY A 117 9.54 10.44 21.72
CA GLY A 117 8.51 10.05 20.76
C GLY A 117 8.90 8.88 19.87
N ASP A 118 10.19 8.68 19.59
CA ASP A 118 10.71 7.52 18.84
C ASP A 118 10.85 6.26 19.72
N GLY A 119 10.46 6.33 20.99
CA GLY A 119 10.53 5.24 21.96
C GLY A 119 11.86 5.12 22.69
N GLU A 120 12.81 6.05 22.52
CA GLU A 120 14.02 6.08 23.35
C GLU A 120 13.69 6.35 24.82
N VAL A 121 14.26 5.54 25.72
CA VAL A 121 14.15 5.73 27.17
C VAL A 121 15.49 6.21 27.72
N TYR A 122 15.46 7.34 28.40
CA TYR A 122 16.65 8.00 28.92
C TYR A 122 16.41 8.65 30.28
N SER A 123 17.42 8.70 31.13
CA SER A 123 17.36 9.44 32.39
C SER A 123 17.41 10.95 32.13
N THR A 124 16.53 11.67 32.82
CA THR A 124 16.53 13.15 32.80
C THR A 124 17.70 13.76 33.57
N LYS A 125 18.41 12.95 34.37
CA LYS A 125 19.63 13.34 35.09
C LYS A 125 20.87 12.83 34.38
N SER A 126 21.90 13.67 34.37
CA SER A 126 23.22 13.29 33.86
C SER A 126 23.91 12.25 34.76
N ASN A 127 24.82 11.49 34.17
CA ASN A 127 25.67 10.55 34.92
C ASN A 127 26.47 11.23 36.05
N LEU A 128 26.82 12.50 35.89
CA LEU A 128 27.51 13.29 36.92
C LEU A 128 26.60 13.62 38.10
N GLU A 129 25.33 13.93 37.86
CA GLU A 129 24.34 14.14 38.92
C GLU A 129 24.07 12.84 39.68
N TRP A 130 23.95 11.72 38.96
CA TRP A 130 23.82 10.41 39.59
C TRP A 130 25.05 10.01 40.41
N LEU A 131 26.26 10.35 39.98
CA LEU A 131 27.49 10.13 40.74
C LEU A 131 27.45 10.85 42.10
N LYS A 132 26.92 12.08 42.13
CA LYS A 132 26.76 12.86 43.37
C LYS A 132 25.72 12.23 44.32
N THR A 133 24.63 11.70 43.77
CA THR A 133 23.54 11.08 44.54
C THR A 133 23.92 9.71 45.09
N TRP A 134 24.43 8.81 44.24
CA TRP A 134 24.67 7.40 44.62
C TRP A 134 26.03 7.16 45.27
N LYS A 135 27.01 8.04 45.06
CA LYS A 135 28.35 7.97 45.68
C LYS A 135 28.96 6.56 45.54
N LEU A 136 29.11 5.84 46.66
CA LEU A 136 29.70 4.50 46.69
C LEU A 136 28.88 3.45 45.92
N ALA A 137 27.57 3.64 45.77
CA ALA A 137 26.70 2.74 45.03
C ALA A 137 26.66 3.00 43.52
N TYR A 138 27.34 4.06 43.04
CA TYR A 138 27.25 4.53 41.65
C TYR A 138 27.56 3.43 40.63
N GLN A 139 28.64 2.67 40.82
CA GLN A 139 29.08 1.65 39.87
C GLN A 139 28.05 0.53 39.65
N VAL A 140 27.23 0.22 40.66
CA VAL A 140 26.18 -0.80 40.53
C VAL A 140 24.89 -0.18 39.98
N LYS A 141 24.48 0.97 40.52
CA LYS A 141 23.23 1.65 40.12
C LYS A 141 23.26 2.17 38.68
N ILE A 142 24.42 2.60 38.19
CA ILE A 142 24.56 3.07 36.80
C ILE A 142 24.31 1.94 35.79
N VAL A 143 24.85 0.74 36.06
CA VAL A 143 24.62 -0.44 35.22
C VAL A 143 23.15 -0.86 35.26
N GLN A 144 22.50 -0.78 36.42
CA GLN A 144 21.06 -1.06 36.56
C GLN A 144 20.21 -0.07 35.76
N LYS A 145 20.53 1.23 35.84
CA LYS A 145 19.88 2.29 35.05
C LYS A 145 20.04 2.04 33.56
N GLU A 146 21.27 1.89 33.08
CA GLU A 146 21.57 1.72 31.65
C GLU A 146 20.96 0.42 31.10
N SER A 147 20.92 -0.65 31.91
CA SER A 147 20.24 -1.89 31.55
C SER A 147 18.72 -1.71 31.43
N LEU A 148 18.10 -0.96 32.35
CA LEU A 148 16.67 -0.68 32.29
C LEU A 148 16.31 0.25 31.13
N GLU A 149 17.09 1.32 30.89
CA GLU A 149 16.95 2.21 29.72
C GLU A 149 17.00 1.41 28.42
N SER A 150 18.01 0.55 28.26
CA SER A 150 18.18 -0.30 27.08
C SER A 150 17.03 -1.29 26.91
N TYR A 151 16.62 -1.97 27.98
CA TYR A 151 15.50 -2.91 27.97
C TYR A 151 14.20 -2.21 27.56
N LEU A 152 13.82 -1.12 28.24
CA LEU A 152 12.57 -0.41 27.97
C LEU A 152 12.56 0.22 26.57
N THR A 153 13.69 0.78 26.13
CA THR A 153 13.86 1.29 24.76
C THR A 153 13.60 0.18 23.73
N LYS A 154 14.18 -1.00 23.94
CA LYS A 154 13.99 -2.16 23.05
C LYS A 154 12.53 -2.61 23.00
N GLU A 155 11.87 -2.70 24.15
CA GLU A 155 10.47 -3.11 24.23
C GLU A 155 9.53 -2.11 23.57
N ILE A 156 9.68 -0.81 23.86
CA ILE A 156 8.84 0.24 23.28
C ILE A 156 9.05 0.33 21.77
N ARG A 157 10.31 0.44 21.30
CA ARG A 157 10.61 0.47 19.86
C ARG A 157 10.18 -0.82 19.15
N GLY A 158 10.25 -1.96 19.84
CA GLY A 158 9.76 -3.23 19.34
C GLY A 158 8.25 -3.21 19.11
N SER A 159 7.47 -2.70 20.07
CA SER A 159 6.02 -2.54 19.91
C SER A 159 5.66 -1.52 18.83
N LEU A 160 6.35 -0.38 18.75
CA LEU A 160 6.11 0.60 17.68
C LEU A 160 6.34 0.01 16.29
N ARG A 161 7.38 -0.82 16.12
CA ARG A 161 7.64 -1.53 14.86
C ARG A 161 6.55 -2.55 14.53
N ARG A 162 6.08 -3.31 15.52
CA ARG A 162 4.97 -4.27 15.30
C ARG A 162 3.66 -3.56 14.98
N ILE A 163 3.42 -2.39 15.56
CA ILE A 163 2.28 -1.53 15.18
C ILE A 163 2.40 -1.07 13.72
N GLU A 164 3.57 -0.60 13.30
CA GLU A 164 3.81 -0.23 11.90
C GLU A 164 3.57 -1.41 10.94
N GLU A 165 4.06 -2.60 11.30
CA GLU A 165 3.86 -3.82 10.52
C GLU A 165 2.38 -4.21 10.46
N LEU A 166 1.67 -4.23 11.60
CA LEU A 166 0.23 -4.50 11.67
C LEU A 166 -0.59 -3.50 10.85
N ASP A 167 -0.24 -2.23 10.86
CA ASP A 167 -0.92 -1.20 10.07
C ASP A 167 -0.67 -1.41 8.57
N LYS A 168 0.60 -1.49 8.14
CA LYS A 168 0.94 -1.57 6.72
C LYS A 168 0.61 -2.93 6.09
N VAL A 169 1.12 -4.01 6.68
CA VAL A 169 0.91 -5.38 6.18
C VAL A 169 -0.52 -5.83 6.46
N GLY A 170 -1.09 -5.47 7.61
CA GLY A 170 -2.49 -5.74 7.89
C GLY A 170 -3.43 -5.02 6.93
N SER A 171 -3.15 -3.75 6.57
CA SER A 171 -3.93 -3.02 5.55
C SER A 171 -3.90 -3.75 4.21
N GLU A 172 -2.74 -4.13 3.66
CA GLU A 172 -2.68 -4.91 2.42
C GLU A 172 -3.46 -6.22 2.54
N GLY A 173 -3.29 -6.94 3.65
CA GLY A 173 -4.01 -8.17 3.90
C GLY A 173 -5.53 -8.00 3.99
N LEU A 174 -6.03 -6.81 4.35
CA LEU A 174 -7.45 -6.47 4.31
C LEU A 174 -7.92 -6.25 2.87
N ARG A 175 -7.21 -5.42 2.12
CA ARG A 175 -7.54 -5.07 0.73
C ARG A 175 -7.57 -6.29 -0.17
N ARG A 176 -6.61 -7.20 0.01
CA ARG A 176 -6.51 -8.44 -0.76
C ARG A 176 -7.71 -9.38 -0.61
N MET A 177 -8.55 -9.22 0.41
CA MET A 177 -9.79 -10.00 0.46
C MET A 177 -10.80 -9.58 -0.61
N LEU A 178 -10.73 -8.35 -1.10
CA LEU A 178 -11.55 -7.87 -2.21
C LEU A 178 -11.28 -8.65 -3.50
N GLU A 179 -10.09 -9.24 -3.64
CA GLU A 179 -9.76 -10.14 -4.75
C GLU A 179 -10.64 -11.39 -4.82
N LYS A 180 -11.29 -11.76 -3.72
CA LYS A 180 -12.15 -12.94 -3.63
C LYS A 180 -13.61 -12.62 -4.00
N LEU A 181 -13.92 -11.37 -4.32
CA LEU A 181 -15.23 -11.01 -4.84
C LEU A 181 -15.50 -11.72 -6.18
N PRO A 182 -16.76 -12.08 -6.49
CA PRO A 182 -17.09 -12.67 -7.78
C PRO A 182 -16.73 -11.74 -8.95
N ASP A 183 -16.28 -12.31 -10.07
CA ASP A 183 -15.87 -11.54 -11.26
C ASP A 183 -16.99 -10.64 -11.79
N SER A 184 -18.25 -11.07 -11.68
CA SER A 184 -19.41 -10.25 -12.06
C SER A 184 -19.56 -8.99 -11.19
N VAL A 185 -19.17 -9.07 -9.91
CA VAL A 185 -19.19 -7.93 -8.99
C VAL A 185 -18.01 -7.01 -9.28
N LYS A 186 -16.83 -7.58 -9.53
CA LYS A 186 -15.64 -6.82 -9.94
C LYS A 186 -15.88 -6.04 -11.24
N ALA A 187 -16.39 -6.71 -12.27
CA ALA A 187 -16.74 -6.09 -13.54
C ALA A 187 -17.82 -5.01 -13.39
N GLY A 188 -18.86 -5.28 -12.59
CA GLY A 188 -19.91 -4.30 -12.32
C GLY A 188 -19.41 -3.07 -11.54
N ALA A 189 -18.41 -3.22 -10.68
CA ALA A 189 -17.82 -2.14 -9.90
C ALA A 189 -16.84 -1.28 -10.72
N ALA A 190 -16.02 -1.91 -11.58
CA ALA A 190 -15.10 -1.20 -12.47
C ALA A 190 -15.84 -0.40 -13.55
N GLY A 191 -17.06 -0.78 -13.90
CA GLY A 191 -17.87 -0.07 -14.89
C GLY A 191 -17.36 -0.26 -16.33
N HIS A 192 -17.76 0.66 -17.20
CA HIS A 192 -17.38 0.67 -18.61
C HIS A 192 -17.04 2.08 -19.04
N HIS A 193 -15.92 2.24 -19.75
CA HIS A 193 -15.56 3.50 -20.37
C HIS A 193 -16.25 3.65 -21.73
N ALA A 194 -16.70 4.87 -22.07
CA ALA A 194 -17.40 5.13 -23.33
C ALA A 194 -16.46 5.11 -24.55
N ASP A 195 -15.21 5.55 -24.38
CA ASP A 195 -14.15 5.41 -25.38
C ASP A 195 -13.73 3.93 -25.51
N PRO A 196 -13.81 3.32 -26.71
CA PRO A 196 -13.48 1.90 -26.90
C PRO A 196 -12.03 1.54 -26.58
N ARG A 197 -11.07 2.44 -26.81
CA ARG A 197 -9.65 2.20 -26.54
C ARG A 197 -9.36 2.28 -25.06
N LEU A 198 -9.95 3.24 -24.34
CA LEU A 198 -9.83 3.30 -22.89
C LEU A 198 -10.56 2.12 -22.23
N ALA A 199 -11.71 1.68 -22.76
CA ALA A 199 -12.37 0.47 -22.30
C ALA A 199 -11.52 -0.80 -22.50
N GLU A 200 -10.79 -0.88 -23.63
CA GLU A 200 -9.83 -1.95 -23.88
C GLU A 200 -8.66 -1.89 -22.89
N ILE A 201 -8.07 -0.70 -22.68
CA ILE A 201 -6.97 -0.52 -21.72
C ILE A 201 -7.40 -0.91 -20.31
N LEU A 202 -8.58 -0.45 -19.84
CA LEU A 202 -9.11 -0.81 -18.53
C LEU A 202 -9.21 -2.34 -18.35
N ARG A 203 -9.59 -3.07 -19.40
CA ARG A 203 -9.72 -4.53 -19.36
C ARG A 203 -8.38 -5.25 -19.44
N GLU A 204 -7.42 -4.74 -20.21
CA GLU A 204 -6.17 -5.44 -20.51
C GLU A 204 -5.05 -5.15 -19.51
N TYR A 205 -5.04 -3.94 -18.96
CA TYR A 205 -4.05 -3.48 -18.00
C TYR A 205 -4.56 -3.76 -16.58
N GLN A 206 -4.64 -5.04 -16.25
CA GLN A 206 -4.98 -5.56 -14.92
C GLN A 206 -4.04 -6.73 -14.62
N VAL A 207 -3.61 -6.88 -13.37
CA VAL A 207 -2.77 -7.97 -12.92
C VAL A 207 -3.43 -8.78 -11.82
N ASP A 208 -3.12 -10.07 -11.77
CA ASP A 208 -3.56 -10.86 -10.63
C ASP A 208 -2.83 -10.36 -9.38
N ALA A 209 -3.57 -10.24 -8.28
CA ALA A 209 -2.95 -9.95 -7.01
C ALA A 209 -1.85 -10.99 -6.71
N SER A 210 -0.74 -10.50 -6.17
CA SER A 210 0.45 -11.27 -5.79
C SER A 210 0.09 -12.59 -5.12
N THR A 211 0.91 -13.63 -5.26
CA THR A 211 0.63 -14.95 -4.68
C THR A 211 0.66 -14.98 -3.15
N GLY A 212 1.36 -14.05 -2.50
CA GLY A 212 1.54 -14.01 -1.03
C GLY A 212 1.45 -12.60 -0.43
N GLY A 213 1.25 -12.49 0.89
CA GLY A 213 1.06 -11.19 1.53
C GLY A 213 2.29 -10.29 1.38
N ALA A 214 2.08 -8.99 1.21
CA ALA A 214 3.19 -8.04 1.14
C ALA A 214 3.91 -7.94 2.49
N ARG A 215 5.18 -7.53 2.47
CA ARG A 215 5.99 -7.36 3.68
C ARG A 215 6.89 -6.14 3.60
N LEU A 216 7.33 -5.64 4.75
CA LEU A 216 8.35 -4.61 4.81
C LEU A 216 9.72 -5.19 4.43
N TRP A 217 10.35 -4.61 3.41
CA TRP A 217 11.64 -5.04 2.87
C TRP A 217 12.48 -3.84 2.38
N PRO A 218 13.82 -3.87 2.43
CA PRO A 218 14.70 -4.90 2.98
C PRO A 218 14.60 -5.03 4.49
N SER A 219 15.03 -6.18 5.01
CA SER A 219 15.05 -6.50 6.44
C SER A 219 16.33 -7.27 6.80
N GLY A 220 16.59 -7.43 8.11
CA GLY A 220 17.77 -8.15 8.62
C GLY A 220 19.11 -7.54 8.18
N ASP A 221 20.11 -8.40 7.96
CA ASP A 221 21.49 -8.01 7.66
C ASP A 221 21.64 -7.13 6.41
N LEU A 222 20.76 -7.30 5.42
CA LEU A 222 20.76 -6.47 4.21
C LEU A 222 20.36 -5.03 4.55
N LEU A 223 19.29 -4.85 5.33
CA LEU A 223 18.85 -3.54 5.80
C LEU A 223 19.93 -2.88 6.67
N ASP A 224 20.53 -3.66 7.59
CA ASP A 224 21.60 -3.16 8.45
C ASP A 224 22.84 -2.76 7.65
N THR A 225 23.13 -3.45 6.56
CA THR A 225 24.22 -3.10 5.64
C THR A 225 23.92 -1.81 4.88
N ILE A 226 22.72 -1.66 4.31
CA ILE A 226 22.29 -0.42 3.64
C ILE A 226 22.36 0.77 4.61
N ARG A 227 21.88 0.59 5.85
CA ARG A 227 21.87 1.64 6.88
C ARG A 227 23.23 2.09 7.36
N LYS A 228 24.29 1.32 7.13
CA LYS A 228 25.67 1.80 7.36
C LYS A 228 26.08 2.90 6.39
N PHE A 229 25.46 2.94 5.20
CA PHE A 229 25.71 3.95 4.17
C PHE A 229 24.64 5.04 4.15
N ASP A 230 23.37 4.66 4.31
CA ASP A 230 22.24 5.57 4.45
C ASP A 230 21.46 5.26 5.75
N PRO A 231 21.84 5.88 6.88
CA PRO A 231 21.20 5.65 8.16
C PRO A 231 19.69 5.97 8.18
N THR A 232 19.21 6.75 7.21
CA THR A 232 17.81 7.18 7.14
C THR A 232 16.94 6.23 6.32
N PHE A 233 17.54 5.21 5.70
CA PHE A 233 16.85 4.26 4.84
C PHE A 233 15.73 3.51 5.59
N LYS A 234 14.53 3.55 5.02
CA LYS A 234 13.32 2.91 5.54
C LYS A 234 12.92 1.73 4.64
N PRO A 235 12.55 0.58 5.21
CA PRO A 235 11.92 -0.50 4.45
C PRO A 235 10.61 -0.05 3.80
N THR A 236 10.33 -0.57 2.62
CA THR A 236 9.11 -0.33 1.84
C THR A 236 8.24 -1.58 1.87
N LEU A 237 6.92 -1.39 1.81
CA LEU A 237 6.00 -2.52 1.66
C LEU A 237 6.13 -3.06 0.23
N MET A 238 6.40 -4.36 0.09
CA MET A 238 6.67 -5.01 -1.19
C MET A 238 5.97 -6.37 -1.28
N THR A 239 5.54 -6.73 -2.48
CA THR A 239 5.03 -8.06 -2.80
C THR A 239 6.15 -9.12 -2.70
N PRO A 240 5.81 -10.39 -2.45
CA PRO A 240 6.77 -11.49 -2.50
C PRO A 240 7.54 -11.59 -3.82
N GLU A 241 6.90 -11.26 -4.94
CA GLU A 241 7.49 -11.28 -6.27
C GLU A 241 8.56 -10.17 -6.41
N GLU A 242 8.25 -8.93 -6.02
CA GLU A 242 9.24 -7.83 -5.95
C GLU A 242 10.43 -8.21 -5.05
N VAL A 243 10.12 -8.74 -3.87
CA VAL A 243 11.12 -9.19 -2.89
C VAL A 243 12.01 -10.27 -3.48
N THR A 244 11.47 -11.22 -4.23
CA THR A 244 12.23 -12.31 -4.84
C THR A 244 13.22 -11.74 -5.85
N MET A 245 12.76 -10.84 -6.73
CA MET A 245 13.62 -10.20 -7.73
C MET A 245 14.73 -9.36 -7.11
N LEU A 246 14.42 -8.56 -6.08
CA LEU A 246 15.42 -7.74 -5.39
C LEU A 246 16.35 -8.57 -4.50
N ALA A 247 15.88 -9.68 -3.93
CA ALA A 247 16.73 -10.59 -3.18
C ALA A 247 17.71 -11.34 -4.09
N GLU A 248 17.28 -11.77 -5.28
CA GLU A 248 18.16 -12.36 -6.30
C GLU A 248 19.24 -11.36 -6.74
N MET A 249 18.85 -10.10 -6.98
CA MET A 249 19.79 -9.00 -7.25
C MET A 249 20.76 -8.78 -6.08
N GLY A 250 20.25 -8.83 -4.85
CA GLY A 250 21.01 -8.65 -3.61
C GLY A 250 21.94 -9.81 -3.25
N ALA A 251 21.71 -11.01 -3.80
CA ALA A 251 22.47 -12.22 -3.49
C ALA A 251 23.87 -12.23 -4.12
N VAL A 252 24.19 -11.30 -5.03
CA VAL A 252 25.52 -11.17 -5.62
C VAL A 252 26.54 -10.83 -4.52
N PRO A 253 27.58 -11.66 -4.30
CA PRO A 253 28.56 -11.42 -3.25
C PRO A 253 29.22 -10.06 -3.36
N VAL A 254 29.41 -9.38 -2.22
CA VAL A 254 30.12 -8.09 -2.06
C VAL A 254 29.40 -6.87 -2.69
N THR A 255 28.74 -7.01 -3.84
CA THR A 255 28.16 -5.88 -4.59
C THR A 255 26.63 -5.88 -4.66
N GLY A 256 25.94 -6.97 -4.34
CA GLY A 256 24.48 -7.08 -4.50
C GLY A 256 23.68 -6.02 -3.73
N TRP A 257 24.11 -5.66 -2.51
CA TRP A 257 23.46 -4.59 -1.74
C TRP A 257 23.50 -3.23 -2.44
N ARG A 258 24.53 -2.97 -3.28
CA ARG A 258 24.62 -1.72 -4.05
C ARG A 258 23.60 -1.68 -5.17
N ALA A 259 23.34 -2.81 -5.82
CA ALA A 259 22.33 -2.89 -6.87
C ALA A 259 20.92 -2.68 -6.29
N VAL A 260 20.64 -3.28 -5.13
CA VAL A 260 19.41 -3.03 -4.38
C VAL A 260 19.29 -1.56 -3.98
N TYR A 261 20.36 -0.97 -3.44
CA TYR A 261 20.36 0.46 -3.08
C TYR A 261 20.14 1.37 -4.30
N ASP A 262 20.80 1.07 -5.42
CA ASP A 262 20.67 1.80 -6.69
C ASP A 262 19.24 1.75 -7.23
N PHE A 263 18.56 0.60 -7.14
CA PHE A 263 17.13 0.49 -7.45
C PHE A 263 16.27 1.49 -6.64
N PHE A 264 16.48 1.57 -5.32
CA PHE A 264 15.74 2.53 -4.49
C PHE A 264 16.11 4.00 -4.79
N GLN A 265 17.35 4.26 -5.22
CA GLN A 265 17.75 5.59 -5.68
C GLN A 265 17.06 5.97 -6.99
N ILE A 266 16.86 5.02 -7.92
CA ILE A 266 16.09 5.23 -9.15
C ILE A 266 14.64 5.63 -8.83
N GLN A 267 13.99 4.92 -7.90
CA GLN A 267 12.64 5.27 -7.43
C GLN A 267 12.60 6.69 -6.83
N SER A 268 13.51 6.98 -5.89
CA SER A 268 13.59 8.31 -5.25
C SER A 268 13.87 9.43 -6.25
N LYS A 269 14.68 9.16 -7.28
CA LYS A 269 14.95 10.11 -8.36
C LYS A 269 13.71 10.38 -9.20
N ALA A 270 12.95 9.35 -9.57
CA ALA A 270 11.71 9.52 -10.32
C ALA A 270 10.71 10.39 -9.55
N ASP A 271 10.52 10.13 -8.25
CA ASP A 271 9.66 10.93 -7.37
C ASP A 271 10.10 12.40 -7.30
N ALA A 272 11.40 12.64 -7.13
CA ALA A 272 11.96 13.99 -7.04
C ALA A 272 11.78 14.77 -8.34
N VAL A 273 12.04 14.14 -9.49
CA VAL A 273 11.88 14.78 -10.80
C VAL A 273 10.41 15.02 -11.13
N ALA A 274 9.52 14.08 -10.83
CA ALA A 274 8.08 14.26 -10.96
C ALA A 274 7.58 15.46 -10.14
N THR A 275 8.01 15.55 -8.87
CA THR A 275 7.67 16.67 -7.99
C THR A 275 8.16 18.01 -8.53
N ALA A 276 9.35 18.03 -9.14
CA ALA A 276 9.93 19.25 -9.70
C ALA A 276 9.25 19.70 -11.01
N ARG A 277 8.92 18.76 -11.91
CA ARG A 277 8.40 19.05 -13.25
C ARG A 277 6.86 19.19 -13.29
N HIS A 278 6.16 18.45 -12.44
CA HIS A 278 4.69 18.42 -12.34
C HIS A 278 4.22 18.60 -10.90
N PRO A 279 4.57 19.73 -10.24
CA PRO A 279 4.24 19.95 -8.84
C PRO A 279 2.73 20.00 -8.63
N ASN A 280 2.25 19.61 -7.46
CA ASN A 280 0.86 19.85 -7.09
C ASN A 280 0.52 21.35 -7.05
N ALA A 281 -0.71 21.70 -7.41
CA ALA A 281 -1.27 23.01 -7.09
C ALA A 281 -1.36 23.20 -5.57
N LYS A 282 -1.39 24.46 -5.13
CA LYS A 282 -1.37 24.79 -3.70
C LYS A 282 -2.59 24.21 -2.98
N GLY A 283 -2.35 23.29 -2.04
CA GLY A 283 -3.40 22.65 -1.24
C GLY A 283 -4.00 21.41 -1.91
N GLU A 284 -3.53 21.04 -3.10
CA GLU A 284 -3.99 19.88 -3.85
C GLU A 284 -2.90 18.78 -3.86
N LYS A 285 -3.30 17.58 -4.29
CA LYS A 285 -2.41 16.41 -4.42
C LYS A 285 -2.52 15.69 -5.75
N ASN A 286 -3.45 16.13 -6.60
CA ASN A 286 -3.92 15.42 -7.78
C ASN A 286 -2.92 15.38 -8.95
N SER A 287 -1.85 16.19 -8.94
CA SER A 287 -0.79 16.04 -9.95
C SER A 287 0.06 14.81 -9.66
N LEU A 288 0.50 14.65 -8.41
CA LEU A 288 1.39 13.57 -7.95
C LEU A 288 0.65 12.36 -7.38
N ALA A 289 -0.69 12.37 -7.43
CA ALA A 289 -1.54 11.24 -7.10
C ALA A 289 -2.57 11.13 -8.21
N ASP A 290 -2.41 10.14 -9.08
CA ASP A 290 -3.30 9.82 -10.20
C ASP A 290 -3.41 10.85 -11.33
N GLY A 291 -2.51 11.86 -11.37
CA GLY A 291 -2.50 12.87 -12.43
C GLY A 291 -1.22 12.93 -13.23
N HIS A 292 -0.98 14.05 -13.91
CA HIS A 292 0.15 14.21 -14.85
C HIS A 292 1.52 13.93 -14.23
N GLY A 293 1.73 14.37 -12.99
CA GLY A 293 2.98 14.10 -12.29
C GLY A 293 3.14 12.64 -11.90
N ASP A 294 2.04 11.95 -11.65
CA ASP A 294 2.03 10.52 -11.36
C ASP A 294 2.27 9.67 -12.62
N ALA A 295 1.59 10.01 -13.71
CA ALA A 295 1.83 9.45 -15.03
C ALA A 295 3.30 9.60 -15.46
N PHE A 296 3.86 10.80 -15.28
CA PHE A 296 5.28 11.07 -15.49
C PHE A 296 6.15 10.18 -14.60
N ARG A 297 5.83 10.09 -13.30
CA ARG A 297 6.61 9.34 -12.30
C ARG A 297 6.70 7.87 -12.67
N HIS A 298 5.58 7.25 -13.04
CA HIS A 298 5.49 5.84 -13.46
C HIS A 298 6.27 5.58 -14.75
N ALA A 299 6.05 6.39 -15.78
CA ALA A 299 6.75 6.26 -17.05
C ALA A 299 8.26 6.51 -16.91
N TYR A 300 8.68 7.55 -16.18
CA TYR A 300 10.10 7.86 -16.00
C TYR A 300 10.80 6.83 -15.11
N TRP A 301 10.15 6.33 -14.06
CA TRP A 301 10.67 5.23 -13.25
C TRP A 301 10.92 3.98 -14.10
N ASN A 302 9.98 3.60 -14.96
CA ASN A 302 10.15 2.47 -15.88
C ASN A 302 11.22 2.71 -16.94
N ALA A 303 11.35 3.93 -17.46
CA ALA A 303 12.42 4.28 -18.40
C ALA A 303 13.81 4.10 -17.76
N LEU A 304 13.99 4.63 -16.54
CA LEU A 304 15.26 4.49 -15.79
C LEU A 304 15.58 3.04 -15.43
N MET A 305 14.57 2.27 -15.01
CA MET A 305 14.75 0.84 -14.73
C MET A 305 15.09 0.05 -16.00
N THR A 306 14.48 0.39 -17.14
CA THR A 306 14.72 -0.29 -18.41
C THR A 306 16.16 -0.08 -18.90
N GLU A 307 16.65 1.16 -18.88
CA GLU A 307 18.06 1.43 -19.19
C GLU A 307 19.03 0.71 -18.22
N ARG A 308 18.63 0.58 -16.95
CA ARG A 308 19.52 0.03 -15.91
C ARG A 308 19.54 -1.49 -15.85
N PHE A 309 18.38 -2.12 -15.97
CA PHE A 309 18.15 -3.54 -15.67
C PHE A 309 17.58 -4.31 -16.87
N GLY A 310 17.22 -3.63 -17.96
CA GLY A 310 16.59 -4.21 -19.14
C GLY A 310 15.06 -4.22 -19.06
N GLU A 311 14.43 -4.25 -20.23
CA GLU A 311 12.96 -4.18 -20.39
C GLU A 311 12.24 -5.34 -19.69
N GLU A 312 12.67 -6.58 -19.91
CA GLU A 312 12.01 -7.78 -19.36
C GLU A 312 12.03 -7.77 -17.82
N TRP A 313 13.16 -7.41 -17.22
CA TRP A 313 13.25 -7.30 -15.76
C TRP A 313 12.33 -6.20 -15.24
N THR A 314 12.30 -5.07 -15.95
CA THR A 314 11.50 -3.90 -15.57
C THR A 314 10.01 -4.19 -15.66
N GLU A 315 9.56 -4.83 -16.73
CA GLU A 315 8.17 -5.24 -16.89
C GLU A 315 7.73 -6.16 -15.76
N ARG A 316 8.53 -7.20 -15.45
CA ARG A 316 8.22 -8.13 -14.35
C ARG A 316 8.15 -7.42 -13.00
N PHE A 317 9.07 -6.51 -12.72
CA PHE A 317 9.10 -5.78 -11.45
C PHE A 317 7.91 -4.83 -11.34
N ALA A 318 7.66 -4.00 -12.36
CA ALA A 318 6.56 -3.05 -12.36
C ALA A 318 5.19 -3.75 -12.32
N THR A 319 5.04 -4.87 -13.03
CA THR A 319 3.83 -5.71 -12.95
C THR A 319 3.63 -6.26 -11.53
N ALA A 320 4.70 -6.74 -10.88
CA ALA A 320 4.63 -7.21 -9.49
C ALA A 320 4.34 -6.10 -8.48
N HIS A 321 4.72 -4.85 -8.78
CA HIS A 321 4.42 -3.67 -7.96
C HIS A 321 2.92 -3.37 -7.92
N GLU A 322 2.24 -3.53 -9.06
CA GLU A 322 0.79 -3.30 -9.17
C GLU A 322 -0.05 -4.44 -8.58
N GLY A 323 0.55 -5.61 -8.33
CA GLY A 323 -0.11 -6.79 -7.74
C GLY A 323 -0.45 -6.68 -6.24
N LEU A 324 -0.39 -5.49 -5.64
CA LEU A 324 -0.87 -5.25 -4.28
C LEU A 324 -2.41 -5.33 -4.26
N GLY A 325 -2.97 -6.11 -3.34
CA GLY A 325 -4.40 -6.38 -3.36
C GLY A 325 -5.28 -5.13 -3.20
N GLY A 326 -6.42 -5.13 -3.89
CA GLY A 326 -7.44 -4.07 -3.83
C GLY A 326 -7.01 -2.73 -4.43
N ASN A 327 -6.15 -2.77 -5.47
CA ASN A 327 -5.87 -1.61 -6.31
C ASN A 327 -7.14 -1.23 -7.08
N PRO A 328 -7.57 0.05 -7.10
CA PRO A 328 -8.70 0.45 -7.93
C PRO A 328 -8.40 0.20 -9.41
N ALA A 329 -9.32 -0.45 -10.13
CA ALA A 329 -9.11 -0.92 -11.50
C ALA A 329 -8.61 0.17 -12.47
N HIS A 330 -9.16 1.38 -12.38
CA HIS A 330 -8.74 2.51 -13.22
C HIS A 330 -7.33 3.00 -12.89
N ARG A 331 -6.97 3.09 -11.60
CA ARG A 331 -5.60 3.45 -11.19
C ARG A 331 -4.62 2.39 -11.68
N GLU A 332 -4.92 1.12 -11.45
CA GLU A 332 -4.08 0.00 -11.88
C GLU A 332 -3.84 0.01 -13.40
N ALA A 333 -4.90 0.23 -14.19
CA ALA A 333 -4.80 0.34 -15.64
C ALA A 333 -3.93 1.52 -16.07
N MET A 334 -4.13 2.69 -15.46
CA MET A 334 -3.32 3.89 -15.70
C MET A 334 -1.84 3.62 -15.39
N ASP A 335 -1.53 3.06 -14.23
CA ASP A 335 -0.17 2.81 -13.77
C ASP A 335 0.53 1.78 -14.67
N LEU A 336 -0.10 0.64 -14.97
CA LEU A 336 0.45 -0.37 -15.86
C LEU A 336 0.67 0.17 -17.28
N PHE A 337 -0.26 0.97 -17.82
CA PHE A 337 -0.13 1.58 -19.13
C PHE A 337 1.03 2.56 -19.17
N ASN A 338 1.11 3.45 -18.17
CA ASN A 338 2.19 4.43 -18.08
C ASN A 338 3.55 3.76 -17.85
N ASN A 339 3.59 2.65 -17.10
CA ASN A 339 4.77 1.82 -16.94
C ASN A 339 5.25 1.30 -18.32
N GLU A 340 4.36 0.78 -19.16
CA GLU A 340 4.69 0.33 -20.53
C GLU A 340 5.20 1.48 -21.41
N VAL A 341 4.55 2.64 -21.38
CA VAL A 341 5.00 3.84 -22.10
C VAL A 341 6.44 4.18 -21.72
N GLY A 342 6.77 4.12 -20.43
CA GLY A 342 8.12 4.34 -19.92
C GLY A 342 9.16 3.37 -20.48
N ARG A 343 8.84 2.07 -20.50
CA ARG A 343 9.73 1.04 -21.08
C ARG A 343 9.96 1.29 -22.57
N ARG A 344 8.90 1.58 -23.33
CA ARG A 344 8.98 1.92 -24.76
C ARG A 344 9.86 3.14 -25.02
N VAL A 345 9.72 4.20 -24.21
CA VAL A 345 10.57 5.40 -24.33
C VAL A 345 12.05 5.05 -24.15
N ALA A 346 12.40 4.17 -23.22
CA ALA A 346 13.80 3.75 -23.08
C ALA A 346 14.29 2.91 -24.28
N THR A 347 13.51 1.92 -24.73
CA THR A 347 13.93 1.04 -25.83
C THR A 347 14.00 1.74 -27.19
N GLU A 348 13.17 2.75 -27.44
CA GLU A 348 13.24 3.59 -28.65
C GLU A 348 14.41 4.59 -28.63
N HIS A 349 15.00 4.84 -27.45
CA HIS A 349 16.03 5.86 -27.22
C HIS A 349 17.22 5.30 -26.42
N GLU A 350 17.75 4.14 -26.84
CA GLU A 350 18.87 3.47 -26.17
C GLU A 350 20.06 4.42 -25.94
N GLY A 351 20.56 4.47 -24.69
CA GLY A 351 21.69 5.32 -24.31
C GLY A 351 21.33 6.78 -24.06
N ALA A 352 20.05 7.15 -24.09
CA ALA A 352 19.59 8.45 -23.62
C ALA A 352 19.96 8.66 -22.15
N THR A 353 20.41 9.87 -21.83
CA THR A 353 20.67 10.26 -20.45
C THR A 353 19.37 10.35 -19.65
N PRO A 354 19.42 10.26 -18.31
CA PRO A 354 18.23 10.45 -17.48
C PRO A 354 17.48 11.76 -17.74
N ASP A 355 18.18 12.86 -18.06
CA ASP A 355 17.53 14.14 -18.34
C ASP A 355 16.82 14.15 -19.71
N GLU A 356 17.38 13.45 -20.70
CA GLU A 356 16.76 13.24 -22.02
C GLU A 356 15.53 12.33 -21.89
N LEU A 357 15.62 11.22 -21.16
CA LEU A 357 14.47 10.35 -20.86
C LEU A 357 13.36 11.12 -20.15
N ALA A 358 13.71 11.95 -19.16
CA ALA A 358 12.73 12.79 -18.50
C ALA A 358 12.06 13.77 -19.48
N ALA A 359 12.79 14.37 -20.41
CA ALA A 359 12.19 15.25 -21.43
C ALA A 359 11.27 14.49 -22.42
N LEU A 360 11.65 13.27 -22.80
CA LEU A 360 10.82 12.40 -23.66
C LEU A 360 9.54 11.95 -22.97
N VAL A 361 9.62 11.63 -21.68
CA VAL A 361 8.44 11.29 -20.86
C VAL A 361 7.53 12.52 -20.67
N ASP A 362 8.09 13.71 -20.44
CA ASP A 362 7.29 14.95 -20.43
C ASP A 362 6.53 15.13 -21.73
N GLN A 363 7.20 14.91 -22.87
CA GLN A 363 6.58 15.00 -24.17
C GLN A 363 5.42 13.99 -24.30
N ALA A 364 5.63 12.74 -23.89
CA ALA A 364 4.58 11.71 -23.88
C ALA A 364 3.37 12.12 -23.04
N VAL A 365 3.59 12.72 -21.87
CA VAL A 365 2.51 13.24 -21.01
C VAL A 365 1.78 14.42 -21.65
N THR A 366 2.49 15.33 -22.32
CA THR A 366 1.85 16.50 -22.94
C THR A 366 1.12 16.21 -24.25
N GLU A 367 1.46 15.11 -24.93
CA GLU A 367 0.91 14.71 -26.23
C GLU A 367 -0.18 13.63 -26.10
N GLY A 368 -0.71 13.39 -24.90
CA GLY A 368 -1.78 12.41 -24.72
C GLY A 368 -1.33 10.95 -24.86
N ARG A 369 -0.03 10.67 -24.77
CA ARG A 369 0.51 9.29 -24.89
C ARG A 369 0.53 8.54 -23.55
N THR A 370 0.11 9.18 -22.47
CA THR A 370 -0.07 8.59 -21.13
C THR A 370 -1.51 8.77 -20.65
N LEU A 371 -1.87 8.05 -19.59
CA LEU A 371 -3.16 8.15 -18.92
C LEU A 371 -3.06 8.87 -17.59
N VAL A 372 -4.17 9.50 -17.19
CA VAL A 372 -4.41 10.10 -15.87
C VAL A 372 -5.81 9.69 -15.40
N LEU A 373 -6.16 9.98 -14.14
CA LEU A 373 -7.54 9.88 -13.67
C LEU A 373 -8.26 11.23 -13.75
N ASP A 374 -9.46 11.21 -14.30
CA ASP A 374 -10.38 12.34 -14.26
C ASP A 374 -10.98 12.55 -12.86
N LYS A 375 -11.90 13.51 -12.71
CA LYS A 375 -12.51 13.85 -11.41
C LYS A 375 -13.46 12.78 -10.87
N ASP A 376 -13.99 11.94 -11.75
CA ASP A 376 -14.87 10.85 -11.40
C ASP A 376 -14.07 9.58 -11.06
N GLY A 377 -12.75 9.60 -11.32
CA GLY A 377 -11.82 8.51 -11.02
C GLY A 377 -11.68 7.52 -12.17
N GLU A 378 -12.14 7.90 -13.36
CA GLU A 378 -12.01 7.11 -14.58
C GLU A 378 -10.72 7.47 -15.33
N ILE A 379 -10.20 6.52 -16.12
CA ILE A 379 -8.98 6.75 -16.90
C ILE A 379 -9.29 7.64 -18.09
N GLU A 380 -8.40 8.61 -18.34
CA GLU A 380 -8.50 9.51 -19.48
C GLU A 380 -7.11 9.81 -20.04
N TRP A 381 -7.04 10.19 -21.32
CA TRP A 381 -5.81 10.64 -21.95
C TRP A 381 -5.28 11.91 -21.28
N SER A 382 -3.98 11.92 -21.05
CA SER A 382 -3.27 13.02 -20.35
C SER A 382 -3.43 14.41 -20.99
N ASP A 383 -3.76 14.52 -22.27
CA ASP A 383 -3.99 15.80 -22.95
C ASP A 383 -5.47 16.26 -22.98
N GLU A 384 -6.41 15.36 -22.69
CA GLU A 384 -7.84 15.67 -22.58
C GLU A 384 -8.19 16.31 -21.22
N ILE A 385 -7.34 16.11 -20.21
CA ILE A 385 -7.50 16.72 -18.88
C ILE A 385 -6.45 17.79 -18.66
N ALA A 386 -6.90 19.01 -18.33
CA ALA A 386 -6.01 20.10 -17.95
C ALA A 386 -5.16 19.75 -16.71
N LYS A 387 -3.93 20.26 -16.64
CA LYS A 387 -3.07 20.12 -15.45
C LYS A 387 -3.81 20.56 -14.18
N HIS A 388 -3.71 19.75 -13.12
CA HIS A 388 -4.46 19.93 -11.86
C HIS A 388 -5.99 19.83 -11.99
N GLY A 389 -6.49 19.39 -13.15
CA GLY A 389 -7.89 19.06 -13.38
C GLY A 389 -8.23 17.59 -13.08
N THR A 390 -7.25 16.80 -12.69
CA THR A 390 -7.34 15.35 -12.40
C THR A 390 -7.98 15.07 -11.04
N GLY A 391 -8.55 13.88 -10.89
CA GLY A 391 -9.05 13.35 -9.64
C GLY A 391 -8.01 12.53 -8.88
N ILE A 392 -8.46 11.92 -7.79
CA ILE A 392 -7.66 10.99 -6.99
C ILE A 392 -8.57 9.80 -6.65
N ALA A 393 -8.20 8.62 -7.10
CA ALA A 393 -8.94 7.41 -6.76
C ALA A 393 -8.85 7.12 -5.26
N MET A 394 -9.81 6.36 -4.75
CA MET A 394 -9.74 5.83 -3.39
C MET A 394 -8.43 5.04 -3.20
N LYS A 395 -7.89 4.98 -1.98
CA LYS A 395 -6.67 4.20 -1.71
C LYS A 395 -6.86 2.69 -1.92
N THR A 396 -8.11 2.24 -1.90
CA THR A 396 -8.52 0.86 -2.04
C THR A 396 -9.88 0.85 -2.66
N ASP A 397 -10.10 0.00 -3.64
CA ASP A 397 -11.41 -0.27 -4.21
C ASP A 397 -11.54 -1.73 -4.64
N ILE A 398 -12.68 -2.09 -5.23
CA ILE A 398 -12.90 -3.39 -5.84
C ILE A 398 -11.98 -3.51 -7.06
N PRO A 399 -11.03 -4.47 -7.05
CA PRO A 399 -10.10 -4.69 -8.15
C PRO A 399 -10.82 -5.33 -9.33
N LEU A 400 -10.29 -5.17 -10.54
CA LEU A 400 -10.74 -5.91 -11.71
C LEU A 400 -9.87 -7.15 -11.90
N GLN A 401 -10.41 -8.19 -12.53
CA GLN A 401 -9.65 -9.41 -12.79
C GLN A 401 -8.64 -9.17 -13.93
N ALA A 402 -7.44 -9.74 -13.82
CA ALA A 402 -6.54 -9.86 -14.94
C ALA A 402 -7.21 -10.54 -16.15
N PRO A 403 -6.94 -10.11 -17.39
CA PRO A 403 -7.44 -10.79 -18.56
C PRO A 403 -6.96 -12.25 -18.56
N GLY A 404 -7.88 -13.20 -18.67
CA GLY A 404 -7.55 -14.62 -18.78
C GLY A 404 -6.66 -14.84 -20.01
N ARG A 405 -5.39 -15.20 -19.79
CA ARG A 405 -4.41 -15.51 -20.85
C ARG A 405 -4.45 -16.97 -21.27
#